data_AF-A0A0G1IJE8-F1
#
_entry.id   AF-A0A0G1IJE8-F1
#
_cell.length_a   1.000
_cell.length_b   1.000
_cell.length_c   1.000
_cell.angle_alpha   90.00
_cell.angle_beta   90.00
_cell.angle_gamma   90.00
#
_symmetry.space_group_name_H-M   'P 1'
#
loop_
_entity.id
_entity.type
_entity.pdbx_description
1 polymer ?
#
loop_
_entity_poly.entity_id
_entity_poly.type
_entity_poly.pdbx_seq_one_letter_code
_entity_poly.pdbx_strand_id
1 'polypeptide(L)' 'MALKLDDRKIKLLVKEGVKEAMDSQFMKLSALLLPHVSPKEQKEIVRLYGRPSRRVAKSYIIKA' A
#
# COMPACT_ATOMS: atom_id res chain seq x y z
N MET A 1 -32.34 -7.30 -13.98
CA MET A 1 -31.53 -8.52 -13.83
C MET A 1 -31.04 -8.57 -12.39
N ALA A 2 -31.73 -9.29 -11.51
CA ALA A 2 -31.36 -9.34 -10.09
C ALA A 2 -30.14 -10.25 -9.93
N LEU A 3 -28.99 -9.66 -9.59
CA LEU A 3 -27.81 -10.41 -9.18
C LEU A 3 -28.19 -11.19 -7.92
N LYS A 4 -28.37 -12.52 -8.04
CA LYS A 4 -28.34 -13.42 -6.87
C LYS A 4 -26.92 -13.35 -6.31
N LEU A 5 -26.65 -12.34 -5.48
CA LEU A 5 -25.41 -12.25 -4.73
C LEU A 5 -25.43 -13.36 -3.69
N ASP A 6 -24.59 -14.36 -3.92
CA ASP A 6 -24.30 -15.38 -2.94
C ASP A 6 -23.69 -14.72 -1.69
N ASP A 7 -24.25 -14.99 -0.52
CA ASP A 7 -23.79 -14.46 0.77
C ASP A 7 -22.29 -14.68 0.98
N ARG A 8 -21.72 -15.74 0.41
CA ARG A 8 -20.27 -16.00 0.45
C ARG A 8 -19.49 -14.93 -0.30
N LYS A 9 -19.96 -14.48 -1.47
CA LYS A 9 -19.31 -13.42 -2.26
C LYS A 9 -19.37 -12.08 -1.55
N ILE A 10 -20.49 -11.76 -0.90
CA ILE A 10 -20.61 -10.54 -0.09
C ILE A 10 -19.61 -10.57 1.07
N LYS A 11 -19.56 -11.69 1.82
CA LYS A 11 -18.61 -11.83 2.93
C LYS A 11 -17.15 -11.72 2.48
N LEU A 12 -16.81 -12.28 1.32
CA LEU A 12 -15.47 -12.15 0.74
C LEU A 12 -15.15 -10.69 0.39
N LEU A 13 -16.05 -10.01 -0.31
CA LEU A 13 -15.88 -8.61 -0.69
C LEU A 13 -15.71 -7.70 0.54
N VAL A 14 -16.52 -7.91 1.59
CA VAL A 14 -16.38 -7.17 2.84
C VAL A 14 -15.04 -7.45 3.51
N LYS A 15 -14.59 -8.71 3.55
CA LYS A 15 -13.27 -9.06 4.11
C LYS A 15 -12.12 -8.42 3.34
N GLU A 16 -12.19 -8.42 2.01
CA GLU A 16 -11.18 -7.79 1.16
C GLU A 16 -11.15 -6.27 1.37
N GLY A 17 -12.32 -5.62 1.40
CA GLY A 17 -12.39 -4.18 1.66
C GLY A 17 -11.83 -3.79 3.04
N VAL A 18 -12.12 -4.57 4.08
CA VAL A 18 -11.54 -4.35 5.42
C VAL A 18 -10.02 -4.55 5.40
N LYS A 19 -9.53 -5.61 4.72
CA LYS A 19 -8.10 -5.87 4.60
C LYS A 19 -7.37 -4.74 3.89
N GLU A 20 -7.90 -4.24 2.77
CA GLU A 20 -7.32 -3.11 2.03
C GLU A 20 -7.28 -1.83 2.87
N ALA A 21 -8.36 -1.55 3.61
CA ALA A 21 -8.42 -0.41 4.52
C ALA A 21 -7.36 -0.52 5.61
N MET A 22 -7.21 -1.69 6.23
CA MET A 22 -6.17 -1.94 7.24
C MET A 22 -4.76 -1.82 6.66
N ASP A 23 -4.49 -2.44 5.51
CA ASP A 23 -3.19 -2.38 4.83
C ASP A 23 -2.79 -0.92 4.52
N SER A 24 -3.76 -0.09 4.15
CA SER A 24 -3.53 1.35 3.91
C SER A 24 -3.15 2.09 5.20
N GLN A 25 -3.85 1.85 6.32
CA GLN A 25 -3.50 2.49 7.59
C GLN A 25 -2.15 2.00 8.15
N PHE A 26 -1.87 0.71 8.05
CA PHE A 26 -0.57 0.16 8.45
C PHE A 26 0.56 0.76 7.61
N MET A 27 0.37 0.96 6.30
CA MET A 27 1.36 1.62 5.46
C MET A 27 1.66 3.05 5.95
N LYS A 28 0.64 3.82 6.36
CA LYS A 28 0.84 5.16 6.94
C LYS A 28 1.63 5.09 8.25
N LEU A 29 1.27 4.16 9.12
CA LEU A 29 1.96 3.96 10.40
C LEU A 29 3.42 3.56 10.18
N SER A 30 3.69 2.63 9.26
CA SER A 30 5.06 2.25 8.89
C SER A 30 5.84 3.42 8.31
N ALA A 31 5.22 4.29 7.53
CA ALA A 31 5.88 5.46 6.97
C ALA A 31 6.35 6.46 8.04
N LEU A 32 5.67 6.54 9.19
CA LEU A 32 6.10 7.37 10.34
C LEU A 32 7.37 6.84 11.01
N LEU A 33 7.67 5.54 10.85
CA LEU A 33 8.86 4.91 11.42
C LEU A 33 10.05 4.91 10.45
N LEU A 34 9.84 5.33 9.20
CA LEU A 34 10.92 5.41 8.22
C LEU A 34 11.74 6.69 8.44
N PRO A 35 13.08 6.60 8.34
CA PRO A 35 13.91 7.79 8.35
C PRO A 35 13.58 8.68 7.16
N HIS A 36 13.76 9.98 7.31
CA HIS A 36 13.68 10.90 6.20
C HIS A 36 14.78 10.58 5.18
N VAL A 37 14.41 10.42 3.91
CA VAL A 37 15.33 10.21 2.79
C VAL A 37 15.14 11.35 1.79
N SER A 38 16.19 12.10 1.52
CA SER A 38 16.15 13.19 0.55
C SER A 38 16.04 12.66 -0.89
N PRO A 39 15.58 13.49 -1.85
CA PRO A 39 15.54 13.09 -3.25
C PRO A 39 16.91 12.72 -3.85
N LYS A 40 18.01 13.26 -3.32
CA LYS A 40 19.38 12.93 -3.76
C LYS A 40 19.76 11.52 -3.29
N GLU A 41 19.56 11.22 -2.01
CA GLU A 41 19.81 9.90 -1.43
C GLU A 41 18.94 8.83 -2.08
N GLN A 42 17.66 9.12 -2.32
CA GLN A 42 16.76 8.18 -2.98
C GLN A 42 17.24 7.84 -4.41
N LYS A 43 17.81 8.80 -5.15
CA LYS A 43 18.40 8.56 -6.47
C LYS A 43 19.65 7.70 -6.38
N GLU A 44 20.49 7.93 -5.37
CA GLU A 44 21.70 7.15 -5.14
C GLU A 44 21.38 5.69 -4.76
N ILE A 45 20.41 5.47 -3.86
CA ILE A 45 19.91 4.14 -3.51
C ILE A 45 19.45 3.39 -4.76
N VAL A 46 18.67 4.05 -5.64
CA VAL A 46 18.19 3.42 -6.88
C VAL A 46 19.35 3.14 -7.85
N ARG A 47 20.38 3.99 -7.90
CA ARG A 47 21.58 3.75 -8.72
C ARG A 47 22.36 2.54 -8.23
N LEU A 48 22.50 2.37 -6.91
CA LEU A 48 23.30 1.30 -6.30
C LEU A 48 22.58 -0.04 -6.27
N TYR A 49 21.29 -0.05 -5.97
CA TYR A 49 20.52 -1.28 -5.70
C TYR A 49 19.41 -1.57 -6.72
N GLY A 50 19.17 -0.66 -7.67
CA GLY A 50 18.07 -0.75 -8.63
C GLY A 50 16.73 -0.30 -8.04
N ARG A 51 15.70 -0.28 -8.89
CA ARG A 51 14.32 0.03 -8.43
C ARG A 51 13.67 -1.21 -7.81
N PRO A 52 12.95 -1.05 -6.68
CA PRO A 52 12.14 -2.14 -6.16
C PRO A 52 11.08 -2.59 -7.17
N SER A 53 10.70 -3.87 -7.12
CA SER A 53 9.63 -4.37 -7.98
C SER A 53 8.30 -3.68 -7.66
N ARG A 54 7.44 -3.47 -8.67
CA ARG A 54 6.13 -2.83 -8.51
C ARG A 54 5.19 -3.59 -7.57
N ARG A 55 5.45 -4.89 -7.33
CA ARG A 55 4.69 -5.72 -6.39
C ARG A 55 4.94 -5.35 -4.93
N VAL A 56 6.14 -4.85 -4.63
CA VAL A 56 6.58 -4.56 -3.26
C VAL A 56 6.64 -3.05 -3.01
N ALA A 57 6.92 -2.27 -4.06
CA ALA A 57 6.93 -0.82 -3.99
C ALA A 57 5.54 -0.28 -3.63
N LYS A 58 5.40 0.29 -2.44
CA LYS A 58 4.25 1.08 -2.01
C LYS A 58 4.67 2.53 -1.84
N SER A 59 3.78 3.45 -2.22
CA SER A 59 4.02 4.90 -2.10
C SER A 59 2.87 5.54 -1.35
N TYR A 60 3.20 6.38 -0.37
CA TYR A 60 2.23 7.19 0.34
C TYR A 60 2.66 8.64 0.32
N ILE A 61 1.75 9.53 -0.06
CA ILE A 61 1.98 10.97 0.02
C ILE A 61 1.42 11.43 1.35
N ILE A 62 2.30 11.90 2.23
CA ILE A 62 1.91 12.59 3.45
C ILE A 62 1.46 13.99 3.01
N LYS A 63 0.13 14.25 3.03
CA LYS A 63 -0.39 15.60 2.96
C LYS A 63 -0.27 16.19 4.37
N ALA A 64 0.59 17.20 4.51
CA ALA A 64 0.66 18.04 5.71
C ALA A 64 -0.58 18.94 5.81
#